data_AF-A0A350PJB2-F1
#
_entry.id   AF-A0A350PJB2-F1
#
_cell.length_a   1.000
_cell.length_b   1.000
_cell.length_c   1.000
_cell.angle_alpha   90.00
_cell.angle_beta   90.00
_cell.angle_gamma   90.00
#
_symmetry.space_group_name_H-M   'P 1'
#
loop_
_entity.id
_entity.type
_entity.pdbx_description
1 polymer ?
#
loop_
_entity_poly.entity_id
_entity_poly.type
_entity_poly.pdbx_seq_one_letter_code
_entity_poly.pdbx_strand_id
1 'polypeptide(L)'
;AAGYNTSNYTNLSAAASVVRGVFKSVNFQGLEGVQGPYRLTGNENEEFVIILAGTERVYINGQLVQRGEDGDYIIDYGLGEIYFTNNLLIKDETRIVVEYEYIDQNFNRTLVAAQGE
;
A
#
# COMPACT_ATOMS: atom_id res chain seq x y z
N ALA A 1 11.96 61.71 1.55
CA ALA A 1 12.25 60.57 2.43
C ALA A 1 11.26 59.47 2.11
N ALA A 2 11.69 58.44 1.36
CA ALA A 2 10.85 57.29 1.00
C ALA A 2 11.59 56.03 1.45
N GLY A 3 11.13 55.42 2.53
CA GLY A 3 11.61 54.13 3.01
C GLY A 3 10.52 53.09 2.80
N TYR A 4 10.65 52.27 1.77
CA TYR A 4 9.81 51.09 1.59
C TYR A 4 10.39 49.95 2.44
N ASN A 5 9.56 49.39 3.32
CA ASN A 5 9.88 48.20 4.12
C ASN A 5 9.88 46.98 3.19
N THR A 6 11.04 46.37 2.99
CA THR A 6 11.16 45.09 2.28
C THR A 6 10.86 43.96 3.26
N SER A 7 9.59 43.57 3.35
CA SER A 7 9.20 42.36 4.08
C SER A 7 9.63 41.13 3.28
N ASN A 8 10.64 40.43 3.78
CA ASN A 8 11.08 39.14 3.26
C ASN A 8 9.95 38.13 3.45
N TYR A 9 9.35 37.67 2.36
CA TYR A 9 8.46 36.52 2.39
C TYR A 9 9.31 35.28 2.64
N THR A 10 9.26 34.81 3.88
CA THR A 10 9.77 33.51 4.33
C THR A 10 9.32 32.44 3.33
N ASN A 11 10.28 31.75 2.73
CA ASN A 11 10.01 30.55 1.94
C ASN A 11 9.41 29.51 2.88
N LEU A 12 8.08 29.43 2.92
CA LEU A 12 7.38 28.27 3.45
C LEU A 12 7.60 27.16 2.42
N SER A 13 8.73 26.48 2.53
CA SER A 13 8.92 25.17 1.94
C SER A 13 7.95 24.24 2.63
N ALA A 14 6.70 24.24 2.17
CA ALA A 14 5.75 23.20 2.46
C ALA A 14 6.40 21.90 1.97
N ALA A 15 6.92 21.12 2.92
CA ALA A 15 7.32 19.75 2.69
C ALA A 15 6.07 18.93 2.37
N ALA A 16 5.48 19.17 1.20
CA ALA A 16 4.64 18.20 0.53
C ALA A 16 5.59 17.13 0.00
N SER A 17 6.14 16.33 0.91
CA SER A 17 6.75 15.04 0.56
C SER A 17 5.61 14.22 -0.02
N VAL A 18 5.41 14.32 -1.34
CA VAL A 18 4.49 13.47 -2.07
C VAL A 18 5.02 12.06 -1.85
N VAL A 19 4.37 11.30 -0.95
CA VAL A 19 4.65 9.89 -0.75
C VAL A 19 4.37 9.24 -2.08
N ARG A 20 5.42 8.85 -2.79
CA ARG A 20 5.28 8.21 -4.10
C ARG A 20 4.92 6.76 -3.84
N GLY A 21 3.65 6.42 -4.07
CA GLY A 21 3.20 5.04 -4.11
C GLY A 21 3.94 4.27 -5.21
N VAL A 22 4.27 3.01 -4.94
CA VAL A 22 4.79 2.07 -5.93
C VAL A 22 3.73 1.04 -6.20
N PHE A 23 3.31 0.94 -7.46
CA PHE A 23 2.37 -0.08 -7.90
C PHE A 23 3.05 -1.46 -7.96
N LYS A 24 2.35 -2.48 -7.50
CA LYS A 24 2.74 -3.88 -7.65
C LYS A 24 1.53 -4.78 -7.88
N SER A 25 1.79 -5.87 -8.60
CA SER A 25 0.88 -7.00 -8.73
C SER A 25 1.55 -8.26 -8.19
N VAL A 26 0.86 -8.99 -7.32
CA VAL A 26 1.29 -10.28 -6.77
C VAL A 26 0.28 -11.35 -7.13
N ASN A 27 0.77 -12.57 -7.28
CA ASN A 27 -0.07 -13.74 -7.52
C ASN A 27 0.19 -14.78 -6.42
N PHE A 28 -0.88 -15.43 -5.99
CA PHE A 28 -0.84 -16.52 -5.03
C PHE A 28 -1.65 -17.70 -5.56
N GLN A 29 -1.18 -18.91 -5.25
CA GLN A 29 -2.00 -20.10 -5.37
C GLN A 29 -2.76 -20.26 -4.05
N GLY A 30 -4.09 -20.39 -4.13
CA GLY A 30 -4.93 -20.71 -3.01
C GLY A 30 -4.59 -22.08 -2.43
N LEU A 31 -4.92 -22.28 -1.15
CA LEU A 31 -4.81 -23.56 -0.48
C LEU A 31 -6.19 -23.90 0.11
N GLU A 32 -6.59 -25.15 0.02
CA GLU A 32 -7.91 -25.57 0.49
C GLU A 32 -8.11 -25.25 1.98
N GLY A 33 -9.16 -24.47 2.25
CA GLY A 33 -9.54 -24.07 3.61
C GLY A 33 -8.66 -22.97 4.23
N VAL A 34 -7.68 -22.44 3.51
CA VAL A 34 -6.86 -21.31 3.98
C VAL A 34 -7.49 -20.01 3.48
N GLN A 35 -8.13 -19.28 4.40
CA GLN A 35 -8.77 -18.00 4.08
C GLN A 35 -7.84 -16.79 4.32
N GLY A 36 -6.65 -17.00 4.91
CA GLY A 36 -5.66 -15.97 5.16
C GLY A 36 -4.85 -16.24 6.43
N PRO A 37 -3.86 -15.38 6.75
CA PRO A 37 -3.48 -14.19 5.99
C PRO A 37 -2.72 -14.52 4.69
N TYR A 38 -3.07 -13.80 3.62
CA TYR A 38 -2.28 -13.72 2.40
C TYR A 38 -1.46 -12.43 2.42
N ARG A 39 -0.15 -12.55 2.58
CA ARG A 39 0.73 -11.40 2.80
C ARG A 39 1.21 -10.80 1.48
N LEU A 40 1.01 -9.50 1.34
CA LEU A 40 1.46 -8.67 0.25
C LEU A 40 2.92 -8.24 0.50
N THR A 41 3.71 -8.09 -0.56
CA THR A 41 5.16 -7.83 -0.44
C THR A 41 5.61 -6.66 -1.31
N GLY A 42 6.72 -6.01 -0.99
CA GLY A 42 7.33 -4.96 -1.82
C GLY A 42 8.07 -5.50 -3.04
N ASN A 43 8.56 -4.62 -3.93
CA ASN A 43 9.24 -5.01 -5.17
C ASN A 43 10.49 -5.88 -4.91
N GLU A 44 11.15 -5.69 -3.76
CA GLU A 44 12.31 -6.49 -3.37
C GLU A 44 11.93 -7.68 -2.45
N ASN A 45 10.67 -8.13 -2.50
CA ASN A 45 10.08 -9.13 -1.59
C ASN A 45 10.06 -8.68 -0.11
N GLU A 46 10.02 -7.37 0.13
CA GLU A 46 9.87 -6.81 1.47
C GLU A 46 8.55 -7.29 2.09
N GLU A 47 8.61 -7.93 3.25
CA GLU A 47 7.43 -8.53 3.89
C GLU A 47 6.56 -7.52 4.64
N PHE A 48 7.11 -6.36 5.00
CA PHE A 48 6.45 -5.34 5.81
C PHE A 48 6.19 -4.08 5.00
N VAL A 49 5.22 -4.17 4.09
CA VAL A 49 4.81 -3.03 3.25
C VAL A 49 3.53 -2.40 3.77
N ILE A 50 3.52 -1.08 3.85
CA ILE A 50 2.31 -0.31 4.14
C ILE A 50 1.59 -0.07 2.82
N ILE A 51 0.39 -0.63 2.71
CA ILE A 51 -0.44 -0.52 1.52
C ILE A 51 -1.22 0.79 1.57
N LEU A 52 -1.32 1.47 0.42
CA LEU A 52 -2.14 2.67 0.29
C LEU A 52 -3.62 2.26 0.24
N ALA A 53 -4.39 2.72 1.21
CA ALA A 53 -5.78 2.33 1.36
C ALA A 53 -6.64 2.70 0.13
N GLY A 54 -7.42 1.76 -0.38
CA GLY A 54 -8.30 1.97 -1.54
C GLY A 54 -7.62 1.81 -2.89
N THR A 55 -6.32 1.53 -2.93
CA THR A 55 -5.59 1.28 -4.18
C THR A 55 -5.64 -0.19 -4.61
N GLU A 56 -6.05 -1.07 -3.70
CA GLU A 56 -6.03 -2.50 -3.91
C GLU A 56 -7.18 -3.00 -4.79
N ARG A 57 -6.86 -3.98 -5.63
CA ARG A 57 -7.81 -4.70 -6.47
C ARG A 57 -7.47 -6.18 -6.38
N VAL A 58 -8.39 -6.97 -5.85
CA VAL A 58 -8.24 -8.42 -5.69
C VAL A 58 -9.04 -9.11 -6.79
N TYR A 59 -8.39 -10.04 -7.47
CA TYR A 59 -9.00 -10.88 -8.49
C TYR A 59 -8.91 -12.33 -8.09
N ILE A 60 -10.03 -13.03 -8.20
CA ILE A 60 -10.14 -14.46 -7.95
C ILE A 60 -10.51 -15.13 -9.26
N ASN A 61 -9.64 -16.00 -9.75
CA ASN A 61 -9.79 -16.65 -11.06
C ASN A 61 -10.06 -15.65 -12.20
N GLY A 62 -9.48 -14.45 -12.10
CA GLY A 62 -9.63 -13.35 -13.07
C GLY A 62 -10.84 -12.44 -12.86
N GLN A 63 -11.70 -12.70 -11.86
CA GLN A 63 -12.85 -11.85 -11.54
C GLN A 63 -12.51 -10.90 -10.39
N LEU A 64 -12.77 -9.60 -10.58
CA LEU A 64 -12.61 -8.59 -9.53
C LEU A 64 -13.63 -8.85 -8.41
N VAL A 65 -13.14 -8.95 -7.17
CA VAL A 65 -13.97 -9.19 -5.99
C VAL A 65 -14.08 -7.95 -5.11
N GLN A 66 -15.06 -7.93 -4.22
CA GLN A 66 -15.43 -6.78 -3.42
C GLN A 66 -14.79 -6.81 -2.03
N ARG A 67 -14.31 -5.65 -1.59
CA ARG A 67 -13.77 -5.45 -0.25
C ARG A 67 -14.88 -5.19 0.77
N GLY A 68 -14.74 -5.73 1.97
CA GLY A 68 -15.56 -5.41 3.14
C GLY A 68 -15.84 -6.66 3.98
N GLU A 69 -16.32 -6.47 5.21
CA GLU A 69 -16.72 -7.58 6.08
C GLU A 69 -17.90 -8.38 5.49
N ASP A 70 -18.82 -7.69 4.80
CA ASP A 70 -19.91 -8.29 4.02
C ASP A 70 -19.47 -8.63 2.58
N GLY A 71 -18.26 -8.22 2.18
CA GLY A 71 -17.68 -8.47 0.87
C GLY A 71 -17.00 -9.84 0.78
N ASP A 72 -16.15 -10.00 -0.22
CA ASP A 72 -15.42 -11.23 -0.49
C ASP A 72 -14.08 -11.31 0.27
N TYR A 73 -13.53 -10.15 0.64
CA TYR A 73 -12.27 -10.06 1.40
C TYR A 73 -12.18 -8.80 2.25
N ILE A 74 -11.32 -8.84 3.25
CA ILE A 74 -10.85 -7.71 4.04
C ILE A 74 -9.32 -7.59 3.93
N ILE A 75 -8.78 -6.41 4.21
CA ILE A 75 -7.35 -6.12 4.14
C ILE A 75 -6.91 -5.33 5.38
N ASP A 76 -5.78 -5.74 5.95
CA ASP A 76 -5.03 -4.92 6.89
C ASP A 76 -3.95 -4.15 6.11
N TYR A 77 -4.15 -2.83 5.96
CA TYR A 77 -3.23 -1.98 5.20
C TYR A 77 -1.88 -1.76 5.90
N GLY A 78 -1.82 -1.90 7.22
CA GLY A 78 -0.60 -1.69 8.00
C GLY A 78 0.31 -2.91 7.99
N LEU A 79 -0.29 -4.11 8.02
CA LEU A 79 0.41 -5.38 7.93
C LEU A 79 0.59 -5.87 6.49
N GLY A 80 -0.17 -5.32 5.55
CA GLY A 80 -0.19 -5.77 4.15
C GLY A 80 -0.76 -7.18 4.02
N GLU A 81 -1.84 -7.48 4.74
CA GLU A 81 -2.42 -8.82 4.79
C GLU A 81 -3.86 -8.82 4.26
N ILE A 82 -4.20 -9.83 3.46
CA ILE A 82 -5.57 -10.06 2.98
C ILE A 82 -6.15 -11.31 3.63
N TYR A 83 -7.42 -11.19 4.01
CA TYR A 83 -8.24 -12.31 4.49
C TYR A 83 -9.51 -12.40 3.65
N PHE A 84 -9.81 -13.59 3.15
CA PHE A 84 -11.02 -13.88 2.42
C PHE A 84 -12.14 -14.25 3.38
N THR A 85 -13.31 -13.67 3.17
CA THR A 85 -14.49 -13.97 4.00
C THR A 85 -15.08 -15.33 3.62
N ASN A 86 -16.08 -15.78 4.37
CA ASN A 86 -16.82 -17.00 4.05
C ASN A 86 -17.68 -16.87 2.79
N ASN A 87 -17.82 -15.66 2.22
CA ASN A 87 -18.50 -15.46 0.94
C ASN A 87 -17.69 -16.03 -0.23
N LEU A 88 -16.37 -16.19 -0.05
CA LEU A 88 -15.46 -16.68 -1.07
C LEU A 88 -14.55 -17.77 -0.52
N LEU A 89 -14.91 -19.03 -0.79
CA LEU A 89 -14.16 -20.20 -0.37
C LEU A 89 -12.89 -20.39 -1.22
N ILE A 90 -11.72 -20.41 -0.57
CA ILE A 90 -10.45 -20.67 -1.23
C ILE A 90 -10.15 -22.18 -1.30
N LYS A 91 -9.75 -22.62 -2.50
CA LYS A 91 -9.35 -23.99 -2.83
C LYS A 91 -7.94 -24.03 -3.42
N ASP A 92 -7.37 -25.23 -3.55
CA ASP A 92 -6.05 -25.45 -4.14
C ASP A 92 -5.97 -24.97 -5.60
N GLU A 93 -7.07 -24.96 -6.35
CA GLU A 93 -7.12 -24.46 -7.73
C GLU A 93 -7.29 -22.93 -7.84
N THR A 94 -7.56 -22.24 -6.72
CA THR A 94 -7.92 -20.83 -6.74
C THR A 94 -6.72 -19.95 -7.08
N ARG A 95 -6.82 -19.16 -8.15
CA ARG A 95 -5.80 -18.17 -8.52
C ARG A 95 -6.16 -16.82 -7.93
N ILE A 96 -5.32 -16.33 -7.03
CA ILE A 96 -5.49 -15.03 -6.39
C ILE A 96 -4.48 -14.07 -7.01
N VAL A 97 -4.96 -12.95 -7.52
CA VAL A 97 -4.10 -11.86 -7.99
C VAL A 97 -4.48 -10.61 -7.22
N VAL A 98 -3.48 -9.90 -6.70
CA VAL A 98 -3.70 -8.66 -5.95
C VAL A 98 -2.84 -7.57 -6.57
N GLU A 99 -3.49 -6.52 -7.02
CA GLU A 99 -2.85 -5.28 -7.47
C GLU A 99 -3.01 -4.25 -6.36
N TYR A 100 -1.98 -3.47 -6.07
CA TYR A 100 -2.01 -2.43 -5.03
C TYR A 100 -0.86 -1.43 -5.21
N GLU A 101 -0.98 -0.30 -4.53
CA GLU A 101 0.13 0.62 -4.32
C GLU A 101 0.59 0.56 -2.87
N TYR A 102 1.90 0.62 -2.64
CA TYR A 102 2.48 0.65 -1.30
C TYR A 102 3.52 1.76 -1.17
N ILE A 103 3.85 2.11 0.08
CA ILE A 103 4.87 3.11 0.39
C ILE A 103 6.25 2.46 0.35
N ASP A 104 7.09 2.89 -0.59
CA ASP A 104 8.50 2.52 -0.65
C ASP A 104 9.27 3.29 0.45
N GLN A 105 9.69 2.58 1.51
CA GLN A 105 10.37 3.19 2.65
C GLN A 105 11.82 3.62 2.35
N ASN A 106 12.33 3.33 1.15
CA ASN A 106 13.70 3.67 0.74
C ASN A 106 13.92 5.19 0.59
N PHE A 107 12.85 6.00 0.55
CA PHE A 107 12.94 7.47 0.53
C PHE A 107 13.26 8.13 1.89
N ASN A 108 13.14 7.42 3.02
CA ASN A 108 13.28 8.05 4.34
C ASN A 108 14.75 8.17 4.82
N ARG A 109 15.73 7.54 4.15
CA ARG A 109 17.14 7.67 4.54
C ARG A 109 17.79 9.00 4.15
N THR A 110 17.21 9.76 3.21
CA THR A 110 17.75 11.07 2.81
C THR A 110 17.39 12.19 3.78
N LEU A 111 16.26 12.08 4.50
CA LEU A 111 15.82 13.15 5.43
C LEU A 111 16.56 13.14 6.77
N VAL A 112 16.98 11.96 7.25
CA VAL A 112 17.74 11.85 8.51
C VAL A 112 19.18 12.35 8.35
N ALA A 113 19.75 12.27 7.14
CA ALA A 113 21.09 12.78 6.86
C ALA A 113 21.15 14.31 6.71
N ALA A 114 20.01 15.00 6.53
CA ALA A 114 19.96 16.45 6.35
C ALA A 114 19.68 17.25 7.64
N GLN A 115 19.42 16.56 8.76
CA GLN A 115 19.26 17.16 10.09
C GLN A 115 20.46 16.92 11.02
N GLY A 116 21.52 16.31 10.50
CA GLY A 116 22.75 16.01 11.22
C GLY A 116 23.95 16.74 10.65
N GLU A 117 23.89 18.08 10.57
CA GLU A 117 25.06 18.96 10.60
C GLU A 117 24.88 20.02 11.70
#